data_AF-A0A1C5I0P9-F1
#
_entry.id   AF-A0A1C5I0P9-F1
#
_cell.length_a   1.000
_cell.length_b   1.000
_cell.length_c   1.000
_cell.angle_alpha   90.00
_cell.angle_beta   90.00
_cell.angle_gamma   90.00
#
_symmetry.space_group_name_H-M   'P 1'
#
loop_
_entity.id
_entity.type
_entity.pdbx_description
1 polymer ?
#
loop_
_entity_poly.entity_id
_entity_poly.type
_entity_poly.pdbx_seq_one_letter_code
_entity_poly.pdbx_strand_id
1 'polypeptide(L)'
;MCLDDFYKDGDDPTCPRRNGQVDWESPSSWDADTAVETIARLAREGKAEVPVYAIGADRRVATRPFDVDGSPIFVAEGIFAAEIVAECRRRGLLAGAYALRRPRGATFLRRLARDLAEQRKAPRVLIRRGLTLLRAEPAVLRRQTGLGAEAARAGEVLRGVAALLAGHPRRP
;
A
#
# COMPACT_ATOMS: atom_id res chain seq x y z
N MET A 1 -1.91 -4.60 -7.75
CA MET A 1 -3.07 -4.77 -6.85
C MET A 1 -3.02 -3.69 -5.79
N CYS A 2 -4.10 -2.93 -5.63
CA CYS A 2 -4.23 -1.94 -4.56
C CYS A 2 -4.57 -2.67 -3.24
N LEU A 3 -3.80 -2.49 -2.18
CA LEU A 3 -4.08 -3.06 -0.87
C LEU A 3 -5.11 -2.23 -0.10
N ASP A 4 -5.35 -0.97 -0.47
CA ASP A 4 -6.42 -0.16 0.14
C ASP A 4 -7.81 -0.76 -0.15
N ASP A 5 -7.95 -1.61 -1.17
CA ASP A 5 -9.20 -2.35 -1.44
C ASP A 5 -9.60 -3.31 -0.29
N PHE A 6 -8.69 -3.63 0.63
CA PHE A 6 -8.90 -4.57 1.73
C PHE A 6 -9.24 -3.88 3.07
N TYR A 7 -9.61 -2.60 3.07
CA TYR A 7 -10.25 -2.02 4.26
C TYR A 7 -11.49 -2.82 4.66
N LYS A 8 -11.75 -2.85 5.97
CA LYS A 8 -13.01 -3.34 6.53
C LYS A 8 -14.11 -2.31 6.32
N ASP A 9 -15.35 -2.73 6.44
CA ASP A 9 -16.48 -1.80 6.37
C ASP A 9 -16.49 -0.88 7.61
N GLY A 10 -16.95 0.36 7.44
CA GLY A 10 -16.91 1.38 8.49
C GLY A 10 -17.77 1.07 9.72
N ASP A 11 -18.74 0.17 9.57
CA ASP A 11 -19.59 -0.37 10.62
C ASP A 11 -19.05 -1.68 11.23
N ASP A 12 -17.91 -2.19 10.77
CA ASP A 12 -17.26 -3.37 11.36
C ASP A 12 -16.91 -3.10 12.84
N PRO A 13 -17.44 -3.90 13.79
CA PRO A 13 -17.26 -3.64 15.22
C PRO A 13 -15.82 -3.87 15.70
N THR A 14 -14.99 -4.55 14.91
CA THR A 14 -13.58 -4.80 15.22
C THR A 14 -12.67 -3.63 14.83
N CYS A 15 -13.19 -2.66 14.06
CA CYS A 15 -12.44 -1.47 13.69
C CYS A 15 -12.16 -0.59 14.92
N PRO A 16 -10.89 -0.21 15.16
CA PRO A 16 -10.56 0.67 16.27
C PRO A 16 -11.20 2.04 16.07
N ARG A 17 -11.63 2.67 17.16
CA ARG A 17 -12.26 4.00 17.14
C ARG A 17 -11.40 5.03 17.88
N ARG A 18 -11.29 6.22 17.30
CA ARG A 18 -10.64 7.38 17.88
C ARG A 18 -11.53 8.61 17.68
N ASN A 19 -11.88 9.29 18.78
CA ASN A 19 -12.78 10.45 18.78
C ASN A 19 -14.14 10.17 18.09
N GLY A 20 -14.70 8.97 18.32
CA GLY A 20 -16.00 8.57 17.78
C GLY A 20 -15.99 8.09 16.32
N GLN A 21 -14.87 8.20 15.61
CA GLN A 21 -14.70 7.76 14.22
C GLN A 21 -13.76 6.55 14.14
N VAL A 22 -13.83 5.79 13.04
CA VAL A 22 -12.88 4.69 12.79
C VAL A 22 -11.47 5.27 12.59
N ASP A 23 -10.48 4.63 13.21
CA ASP A 23 -9.07 4.94 13.03
C ASP A 23 -8.50 4.18 11.83
N TRP A 24 -8.70 4.74 10.62
CA TRP A 24 -8.24 4.17 9.35
C TRP A 24 -6.72 4.12 9.19
N GLU A 25 -5.95 4.76 10.08
CA GLU A 25 -4.48 4.66 10.10
C GLU A 25 -4.00 3.42 10.88
N SER A 26 -4.91 2.71 11.56
CA SER A 26 -4.59 1.49 12.30
C SER A 26 -4.64 0.26 11.38
N PRO A 27 -3.62 -0.62 11.42
CA PRO A 27 -3.68 -1.90 10.72
C PRO A 27 -4.91 -2.76 11.07
N SER A 28 -5.51 -2.56 12.25
CA SER A 28 -6.70 -3.33 12.67
C SER A 28 -7.99 -2.94 11.93
N SER A 29 -8.04 -1.80 11.23
CA SER A 29 -9.16 -1.44 10.33
C SER A 29 -9.03 -2.08 8.93
N TRP A 30 -7.99 -2.88 8.73
CA TRP A 30 -7.63 -3.47 7.44
C TRP A 30 -7.62 -5.00 7.56
N ASP A 31 -8.11 -5.67 6.52
CA ASP A 31 -8.29 -7.12 6.48
C ASP A 31 -7.06 -7.80 5.89
N ALA A 32 -6.05 -7.97 6.74
CA ALA A 32 -4.77 -8.57 6.37
C ALA A 32 -4.91 -10.01 5.90
N ASP A 33 -5.82 -10.77 6.51
CA ASP A 33 -6.01 -12.19 6.21
C ASP A 33 -6.56 -12.36 4.78
N THR A 34 -7.59 -11.61 4.42
CA THR A 34 -8.13 -11.63 3.05
C THR A 34 -7.10 -11.13 2.04
N ALA A 35 -6.31 -10.10 2.38
CA ALA A 35 -5.24 -9.61 1.50
C ALA A 35 -4.17 -10.68 1.23
N VAL A 36 -3.69 -11.36 2.27
CA VAL A 36 -2.70 -12.45 2.14
C VAL A 36 -3.27 -13.63 1.36
N GLU A 37 -4.53 -14.01 1.59
CA GLU A 37 -5.17 -15.09 0.86
C GLU A 37 -5.35 -14.75 -0.63
N THR A 38 -5.76 -13.53 -0.96
CA THR A 38 -5.82 -13.08 -2.36
C THR A 38 -4.43 -13.09 -3.02
N ILE A 39 -3.38 -12.67 -2.29
CA ILE A 39 -1.99 -12.74 -2.77
C ILE A 39 -1.57 -14.20 -3.02
N ALA A 40 -1.92 -15.11 -2.13
CA ALA A 40 -1.61 -16.54 -2.28
C ALA A 40 -2.31 -17.14 -3.51
N ARG A 41 -3.58 -16.79 -3.74
CA ARG A 41 -4.31 -17.20 -4.94
C ARG A 41 -3.67 -16.65 -6.21
N LEU A 42 -3.32 -15.37 -6.25
CA LEU A 42 -2.62 -14.77 -7.38
C LEU A 42 -1.29 -15.46 -7.68
N ALA A 43 -0.50 -15.77 -6.64
CA ALA A 43 0.78 -16.47 -6.81
C ALA A 43 0.61 -17.90 -7.35
N ARG A 44 -0.46 -18.61 -6.95
CA ARG A 44 -0.70 -19.99 -7.35
C ARG A 44 -1.41 -20.12 -8.71
N GLU A 45 -2.39 -19.27 -8.96
CA GLU A 45 -3.35 -19.42 -10.06
C GLU A 45 -3.19 -18.34 -11.14
N GLY A 46 -2.40 -17.30 -10.87
CA GLY A 46 -2.25 -16.15 -11.76
C GLY A 46 -3.45 -15.20 -11.77
N LYS A 47 -4.56 -15.56 -11.13
CA LYS A 47 -5.78 -14.74 -11.08
C LYS A 47 -6.51 -14.86 -9.74
N ALA A 48 -7.23 -13.81 -9.36
CA ALA A 48 -8.07 -13.79 -8.18
C ALA A 48 -9.16 -12.70 -8.27
N GLU A 49 -10.23 -12.88 -7.50
CA GLU A 49 -11.17 -11.80 -7.21
C GLU A 49 -10.58 -10.88 -6.13
N VAL A 50 -10.52 -9.59 -6.44
CA VAL A 50 -10.04 -8.55 -5.52
C VAL A 50 -11.23 -7.69 -5.11
N PRO A 51 -11.41 -7.36 -3.82
CA PRO A 51 -12.45 -6.43 -3.41
C PRO A 51 -12.30 -5.07 -4.11
N VAL A 52 -13.40 -4.33 -4.16
CA VAL A 52 -13.44 -2.92 -4.56
C VAL A 52 -13.97 -2.14 -3.38
N TYR A 53 -13.13 -1.31 -2.77
CA TYR A 53 -13.50 -0.48 -1.64
C TYR A 53 -13.88 0.93 -2.11
N ALA A 54 -15.08 1.39 -1.75
CA ALA A 54 -15.54 2.73 -2.05
C ALA A 54 -15.37 3.63 -0.82
N ILE A 55 -14.34 4.48 -0.81
CA ILE A 55 -14.05 5.40 0.30
C ILE A 55 -15.27 6.28 0.64
N GLY A 56 -16.01 6.75 -0.38
CA GLY A 56 -17.21 7.58 -0.16
C GLY A 56 -18.40 6.81 0.47
N ALA A 57 -18.42 5.49 0.33
CA ALA A 57 -19.45 4.63 0.92
C ALA A 57 -18.98 3.97 2.24
N ASP A 58 -17.70 4.12 2.58
CA ASP A 58 -17.08 3.52 3.76
C ASP A 58 -17.24 1.99 3.83
N ARG A 59 -17.20 1.34 2.65
CA ARG A 59 -17.39 -0.11 2.53
C ARG A 59 -16.90 -0.71 1.23
N ARG A 60 -16.79 -2.04 1.24
CA ARG A 60 -16.66 -2.86 0.04
C ARG A 60 -17.97 -2.83 -0.74
N VAL A 61 -17.89 -2.58 -2.04
CA VAL A 61 -19.08 -2.42 -2.92
C VAL A 61 -19.15 -3.48 -4.01
N ALA A 62 -18.03 -4.13 -4.34
CA ALA A 62 -17.96 -5.16 -5.37
C ALA A 62 -16.69 -6.00 -5.19
N THR A 63 -16.54 -7.01 -6.04
CA THR A 63 -15.25 -7.59 -6.40
C THR A 63 -14.97 -7.31 -7.87
N ARG A 64 -13.68 -7.36 -8.23
CA ARG A 64 -13.24 -7.32 -9.62
C ARG A 64 -12.20 -8.43 -9.86
N PRO A 65 -12.19 -9.05 -11.05
CA PRO A 65 -11.11 -9.94 -11.42
C PRO A 65 -9.79 -9.18 -11.51
N PHE A 66 -8.71 -9.83 -11.09
CA PHE A 66 -7.34 -9.40 -11.31
C PHE A 66 -6.56 -10.59 -11.86
N ASP A 67 -5.90 -10.39 -12.99
CA ASP A 67 -5.06 -11.37 -13.67
C ASP A 67 -3.64 -10.82 -13.79
N VAL A 68 -2.63 -11.65 -13.51
CA VAL A 68 -1.21 -11.28 -13.67
C VAL A 68 -0.75 -11.39 -15.13
N ASP A 69 -1.63 -11.85 -16.03
CA ASP A 69 -1.41 -11.98 -17.47
C ASP A 69 -0.19 -12.85 -17.80
N GLY A 70 0.02 -13.92 -17.01
CA GLY A 70 1.21 -14.77 -17.12
C GLY A 70 2.53 -14.11 -16.69
N SER A 71 2.50 -12.92 -16.08
CA SER A 71 3.67 -12.33 -15.44
C SER A 71 4.10 -13.20 -14.24
N PRO A 72 5.40 -13.50 -14.07
CA PRO A 72 5.90 -14.28 -12.94
C PRO A 72 5.81 -13.52 -11.61
N ILE A 73 5.59 -12.21 -11.66
CA ILE A 73 5.49 -11.34 -10.49
C ILE A 73 4.31 -10.37 -10.67
N PHE A 74 3.73 -9.96 -9.55
CA PHE A 74 2.80 -8.83 -9.50
C PHE A 74 3.18 -7.93 -8.33
N VAL A 75 2.72 -6.68 -8.37
CA VAL A 75 2.98 -5.71 -7.31
C VAL A 75 1.69 -5.49 -6.50
N ALA A 76 1.79 -5.65 -5.19
CA ALA A 76 0.78 -5.19 -4.24
C ALA A 76 1.28 -3.93 -3.52
N GLU A 77 0.47 -2.88 -3.47
CA GLU A 77 0.87 -1.57 -2.94
C GLU A 77 -0.19 -0.98 -2.02
N GLY A 78 0.24 -0.30 -0.96
CA GLY A 78 -0.63 0.34 0.02
C GLY A 78 0.11 0.65 1.32
N ILE A 79 -0.51 1.42 2.21
CA ILE A 79 0.16 1.90 3.44
C ILE A 79 0.45 0.78 4.44
N PHE A 80 -0.32 -0.32 4.38
CA PHE A 80 -0.18 -1.50 5.21
C PHE A 80 0.62 -2.62 4.54
N ALA A 81 1.28 -2.37 3.41
CA ALA A 81 2.07 -3.38 2.72
C ALA A 81 3.12 -4.07 3.63
N ALA A 82 3.74 -3.33 4.55
CA ALA A 82 4.71 -3.92 5.48
C ALA A 82 4.08 -4.85 6.54
N GLU A 83 2.78 -4.69 6.86
CA GLU A 83 2.10 -5.53 7.86
C GLU A 83 2.09 -7.01 7.45
N ILE A 84 2.00 -7.28 6.15
CA ILE A 84 1.90 -8.64 5.62
C ILE A 84 3.25 -9.24 5.24
N VAL A 85 4.37 -8.51 5.39
CA VAL A 85 5.69 -8.95 4.93
C VAL A 85 6.13 -10.24 5.60
N ALA A 86 5.99 -10.32 6.93
CA ALA A 86 6.38 -11.50 7.68
C ALA A 86 5.60 -12.75 7.22
N GLU A 87 4.29 -12.59 7.03
CA GLU A 87 3.41 -13.67 6.63
C GLU A 87 3.62 -14.10 5.17
N CYS A 88 3.72 -13.15 4.24
CA CYS A 88 4.05 -13.45 2.84
C CYS A 88 5.41 -14.14 2.72
N ARG A 89 6.41 -13.72 3.52
CA ARG A 89 7.72 -14.39 3.56
C ARG A 89 7.59 -15.81 4.10
N ARG A 90 6.86 -16.02 5.20
CA ARG A 90 6.63 -17.34 5.82
C ARG A 90 5.97 -18.31 4.83
N ARG A 91 5.05 -17.84 4.00
CA ARG A 91 4.38 -18.64 2.95
C ARG A 91 5.19 -18.79 1.65
N GLY A 92 6.38 -18.21 1.54
CA GLY A 92 7.18 -18.25 0.32
C GLY A 92 6.60 -17.42 -0.85
N LEU A 93 5.72 -16.45 -0.56
CA LEU A 93 5.04 -15.62 -1.57
C LEU A 93 5.81 -14.35 -1.92
N LEU A 94 6.78 -13.96 -1.09
CA LEU A 94 7.40 -12.65 -1.14
C LEU A 94 8.68 -12.64 -1.99
N ALA A 95 8.62 -12.01 -3.17
CA ALA A 95 9.82 -11.73 -3.97
C ALA A 95 10.61 -10.52 -3.45
N GLY A 96 9.93 -9.54 -2.86
CA GLY A 96 10.55 -8.35 -2.25
C GLY A 96 9.50 -7.45 -1.61
N ALA A 97 9.92 -6.66 -0.61
CA ALA A 97 9.08 -5.69 0.08
C ALA A 97 9.82 -4.37 0.22
N TYR A 98 9.22 -3.27 -0.22
CA TYR A 98 9.92 -1.98 -0.32
C TYR A 98 9.12 -0.84 0.31
N ALA A 99 9.79 -0.06 1.15
CA ALA A 99 9.31 1.23 1.63
C ALA A 99 9.97 2.34 0.79
N LEU A 100 9.19 3.04 -0.02
CA LEU A 100 9.74 4.05 -0.94
C LEU A 100 10.29 5.27 -0.19
N ARG A 101 11.61 5.44 -0.23
CA ARG A 101 12.32 6.61 0.27
C ARG A 101 12.32 7.71 -0.79
N ARG A 102 11.50 8.75 -0.60
CA ARG A 102 11.43 9.89 -1.53
C ARG A 102 12.24 11.11 -1.04
N PRO A 103 12.74 11.97 -1.94
CA PRO A 103 13.38 13.22 -1.56
C PRO A 103 12.34 14.19 -0.98
N ARG A 104 12.38 14.30 0.33
CA ARG A 104 11.39 14.91 1.24
C ARG A 104 10.94 16.31 0.78
N GLY A 105 11.88 17.21 0.51
CA GLY A 105 11.60 18.56 0.02
C GLY A 105 10.87 18.60 -1.33
N ALA A 106 11.29 17.75 -2.27
CA ALA A 106 10.68 17.68 -3.60
C ALA A 106 9.28 17.04 -3.58
N THR A 107 9.00 16.12 -2.65
CA THR A 107 7.65 15.55 -2.47
C THR A 107 6.71 16.53 -1.79
N PHE A 108 7.18 17.25 -0.77
CA PHE A 108 6.42 18.33 -0.14
C PHE A 108 6.09 19.44 -1.13
N LEU A 109 7.07 19.94 -1.89
CA LEU A 109 6.86 21.00 -2.87
C LEU A 109 5.88 20.57 -3.97
N ARG A 110 5.99 19.33 -4.48
CA ARG A 110 5.05 18.80 -5.48
C ARG A 110 3.63 18.62 -4.94
N ARG A 111 3.48 18.09 -3.71
CA ARG A 111 2.17 17.96 -3.06
C ARG A 111 1.56 19.32 -2.80
N LEU A 112 2.34 20.28 -2.28
CA LEU A 112 1.88 21.64 -2.03
C LEU A 112 1.47 22.34 -3.33
N ALA A 113 2.26 22.22 -4.40
CA ALA A 113 1.94 22.81 -5.70
C ALA A 113 0.65 22.23 -6.28
N ARG A 114 0.46 20.90 -6.23
CA ARG A 114 -0.77 20.25 -6.69
C ARG A 114 -1.99 20.65 -5.84
N ASP A 115 -1.86 20.58 -4.52
CA ASP A 115 -2.98 20.86 -3.61
C ASP A 115 -3.39 22.36 -3.66
N LEU A 116 -2.43 23.26 -3.95
CA LEU A 116 -2.70 24.69 -4.22
C LEU A 116 -3.35 24.90 -5.59
N ALA A 117 -2.91 24.17 -6.62
CA ALA A 117 -3.51 24.23 -7.95
C ALA A 117 -4.96 23.72 -7.95
N GLU A 118 -5.28 22.73 -7.11
CA GLU A 118 -6.62 22.17 -6.94
C GLU A 118 -7.52 22.99 -5.97
N GLN A 119 -7.02 24.08 -5.37
CA GLN A 119 -7.70 24.92 -4.36
C GLN A 119 -8.45 24.16 -3.24
N ARG A 120 -8.02 22.94 -2.91
CA ARG A 120 -8.80 22.05 -2.03
C ARG A 120 -8.91 22.54 -0.58
N LYS A 121 -7.96 23.35 -0.08
CA LYS A 121 -7.93 23.91 1.30
C LYS A 121 -7.11 25.21 1.36
N ALA A 122 -7.33 26.01 2.41
CA ALA A 122 -6.57 27.24 2.63
C ALA A 122 -5.04 26.98 2.67
N PRO A 123 -4.20 27.84 2.04
CA PRO A 123 -2.75 27.62 1.87
C PRO A 123 -1.99 27.31 3.17
N ARG A 124 -2.36 27.97 4.28
CA ARG A 124 -1.76 27.76 5.60
C ARG A 124 -2.00 26.34 6.15
N VAL A 125 -3.17 25.75 5.84
CA VAL A 125 -3.52 24.37 6.25
C VAL A 125 -2.69 23.36 5.46
N LEU A 126 -2.47 23.60 4.16
CA LEU A 126 -1.65 22.74 3.29
C LEU A 126 -0.18 22.75 3.71
N ILE A 127 0.38 23.93 4.02
CA ILE A 127 1.77 24.06 4.50
C ILE A 127 1.94 23.35 5.85
N ARG A 128 1.03 23.55 6.82
CA ARG A 128 1.10 22.91 8.13
C ARG A 128 0.98 21.38 8.01
N ARG A 129 0.05 20.88 7.19
CA ARG A 129 -0.13 19.44 6.93
C ARG A 129 1.11 18.85 6.27
N GLY A 130 1.67 19.51 5.26
CA GLY A 130 2.87 19.05 4.60
C GLY A 130 4.11 19.06 5.49
N LEU A 131 4.26 20.03 6.40
CA LEU A 131 5.33 20.03 7.42
C LEU A 131 5.16 18.90 8.45
N THR A 132 3.94 18.58 8.86
CA THR A 132 3.67 17.42 9.73
C THR A 132 4.04 16.11 9.04
N LEU A 133 3.64 15.95 7.77
CA LEU A 133 3.97 14.76 6.96
C LEU A 133 5.48 14.63 6.75
N LEU A 134 6.17 15.74 6.47
CA LEU A 134 7.63 15.79 6.39
C LEU A 134 8.26 15.30 7.70
N ARG A 135 7.77 15.70 8.87
CA ARG A 135 8.32 15.29 10.16
C ARG A 135 8.02 13.83 10.52
N ALA A 136 6.86 13.30 10.11
CA ALA A 136 6.44 11.93 10.39
C ALA A 136 7.18 10.89 9.52
N GLU A 137 7.62 11.27 8.32
CA GLU A 137 8.24 10.40 7.32
C GLU A 137 9.38 9.47 7.85
N PRO A 138 10.31 9.89 8.75
CA PRO A 138 11.33 8.99 9.28
C PRO A 138 10.76 7.93 10.19
N ALA A 139 9.74 8.28 10.98
CA ALA A 139 9.08 7.32 11.86
C ALA A 139 8.30 6.29 11.03
N VAL A 140 7.64 6.74 9.96
CA VAL A 140 6.98 5.84 9.00
C VAL A 140 8.00 4.90 8.36
N LEU A 141 9.09 5.42 7.78
CA LEU A 141 10.12 4.58 7.18
C LEU A 141 10.70 3.59 8.19
N ARG A 142 11.05 4.04 9.40
CA ARG A 142 11.56 3.14 10.46
C ARG A 142 10.58 2.02 10.81
N ARG A 143 9.28 2.35 10.92
CA ARG A 143 8.25 1.35 11.21
C ARG A 143 8.13 0.34 10.07
N GLN A 144 8.02 0.81 8.83
CA GLN A 144 7.92 -0.04 7.65
C GLN A 144 9.16 -0.95 7.51
N THR A 145 10.36 -0.42 7.77
CA THR A 145 11.58 -1.23 7.79
C THR A 145 11.65 -2.20 8.97
N GLY A 146 11.16 -1.79 10.14
CA GLY A 146 11.07 -2.67 11.32
C GLY A 146 10.12 -3.85 11.10
N LEU A 147 9.12 -3.70 10.24
CA LEU A 147 8.20 -4.75 9.79
C LEU A 147 8.77 -5.61 8.65
N GLY A 148 9.98 -5.30 8.17
CA GLY A 148 10.73 -6.13 7.23
C GLY A 148 10.72 -5.65 5.78
N ALA A 149 10.24 -4.43 5.50
CA ALA A 149 10.40 -3.80 4.19
C ALA A 149 11.79 -3.15 4.04
N GLU A 150 12.31 -3.07 2.82
CA GLU A 150 13.57 -2.40 2.51
C GLU A 150 13.33 -0.94 2.12
N ALA A 151 14.06 0.00 2.73
CA ALA A 151 13.97 1.41 2.36
C ALA A 151 14.75 1.70 1.07
N ALA A 152 14.05 1.89 -0.05
CA ALA A 152 14.67 2.06 -1.37
C ALA A 152 14.08 3.25 -2.14
N ARG A 153 14.89 3.88 -3.00
CA ARG A 153 14.42 4.86 -3.99
C ARG A 153 13.73 4.12 -5.13
N ALA A 154 12.81 4.78 -5.83
CA ALA A 154 12.07 4.18 -6.93
C ALA A 154 12.98 3.53 -8.00
N GLY A 155 14.10 4.18 -8.36
CA GLY A 155 15.04 3.61 -9.33
C GLY A 155 15.77 2.35 -8.85
N GLU A 156 15.98 2.21 -7.54
CA GLU A 156 16.56 0.99 -6.94
C GLU A 156 15.54 -0.16 -7.01
N VAL A 157 14.29 0.11 -6.64
CA VAL A 157 13.19 -0.87 -6.73
C VAL A 157 12.99 -1.34 -8.17
N LEU A 158 12.94 -0.42 -9.14
CA LEU A 158 12.77 -0.77 -10.55
C LEU A 158 13.90 -1.67 -11.08
N ARG A 159 15.16 -1.41 -10.69
CA ARG A 159 16.28 -2.29 -11.04
C ARG A 159 16.16 -3.67 -10.41
N GLY A 160 15.77 -3.75 -9.14
CA GLY A 160 15.56 -5.02 -8.45
C GLY A 160 14.45 -5.85 -9.10
N VAL A 161 13.32 -5.21 -9.42
CA VAL A 161 12.20 -5.85 -10.14
C VAL A 161 12.63 -6.34 -11.53
N ALA A 162 13.40 -5.54 -12.27
CA ALA A 162 13.92 -5.95 -13.59
C ALA A 162 14.84 -7.18 -13.50
N ALA A 163 15.69 -7.24 -12.47
CA ALA A 163 16.56 -8.40 -12.23
C ALA A 163 15.74 -9.67 -11.89
N LEU A 164 14.69 -9.54 -11.08
CA LEU A 164 13.78 -10.66 -10.76
C LEU A 164 13.07 -11.20 -12.01
N LEU A 165 12.60 -10.30 -12.89
CA LEU A 165 11.97 -10.66 -14.16
C LEU A 165 12.93 -11.38 -15.11
N ALA A 166 14.19 -10.92 -15.20
CA ALA A 166 15.20 -11.55 -16.03
C ALA A 166 15.50 -13.01 -15.62
N GLY A 167 15.38 -13.33 -14.33
CA GLY A 167 15.51 -14.70 -13.81
C GLY A 167 14.29 -15.60 -14.04
N HIS A 168 13.16 -15.05 -14.47
CA HIS A 168 11.89 -15.77 -14.66
C HIS A 168 11.24 -15.38 -15.99
N PRO A 169 11.83 -15.78 -17.14
CA PRO A 169 11.25 -15.45 -18.44
C PRO A 169 9.80 -15.97 -18.53
N ARG A 170 8.90 -15.16 -19.11
CA ARG A 170 7.51 -15.56 -19.36
C ARG A 170 7.52 -16.90 -20.08
N ARG A 171 6.78 -17.88 -19.54
CA ARG A 171 6.51 -19.11 -20.28
C ARG A 171 5.65 -18.74 -21.49
N PRO A 172 6.00 -19.23 -22.69
CA PRO A 172 5.27 -18.92 -23.92
C PRO A 172 3.84 -19.45 -23.88
#